data_AF-A0A6C0DNN8-F1
#
_entry.id   AF-A0A6C0DNN8-F1
#
_cell.length_a   1.000
_cell.length_b   1.000
_cell.length_c   1.000
_cell.angle_alpha   90.00
_cell.angle_beta   90.00
_cell.angle_gamma   90.00
#
_symmetry.space_group_name_H-M   'P 1'
#
loop_
_entity.id
_entity.type
_entity.pdbx_description
1 polymer ?
#
loop_
_entity_poly.entity_id
_entity_poly.type
_entity_poly.pdbx_seq_one_letter_code
_entity_poly.pdbx_strand_id
1 'polypeptide(L)' 'MKTRKNKFKMPRKFGKAHCLRKTCKKMGFTEKASCRPYKNCYKKK' A
#
# COMPACT_ATOMS: atom_id res chain seq x y z
N MET A 1 20.17 -9.76 5.63
CA MET A 1 18.70 -9.93 5.68
C MET A 1 18.12 -9.74 4.26
N LYS A 2 17.78 -10.82 3.53
CA LYS A 2 17.34 -10.76 2.12
C LYS A 2 15.86 -10.33 2.04
N THR A 3 15.58 -9.04 1.86
CA THR A 3 14.23 -8.57 1.55
C THR A 3 13.85 -9.01 0.15
N ARG A 4 12.99 -10.04 0.04
CA ARG A 4 12.42 -10.50 -1.24
C ARG A 4 11.57 -9.39 -1.86
N LYS A 5 12.20 -8.46 -2.59
CA LYS A 5 11.54 -7.56 -3.55
C LYS A 5 11.07 -8.41 -4.71
N ASN A 6 9.96 -9.14 -4.54
CA ASN A 6 9.29 -9.77 -5.67
C ASN A 6 8.92 -8.67 -6.66
N LYS A 7 9.50 -8.83 -7.85
CA LYS A 7 9.71 -7.84 -8.90
C LYS A 7 8.38 -7.43 -9.54
N PHE A 8 7.61 -6.54 -8.91
CA PHE A 8 6.70 -5.73 -9.71
C PHE A 8 7.57 -4.90 -10.66
N LYS A 9 7.28 -4.94 -11.97
CA LYS A 9 8.02 -4.18 -13.00
C LYS A 9 8.19 -2.70 -12.63
N MET A 10 7.29 -2.17 -11.80
CA MET A 10 7.44 -0.91 -11.08
C MET A 10 7.30 -1.13 -9.57
N PRO A 11 8.32 -0.81 -8.74
CA PRO A 11 8.19 -0.89 -7.30
C PRO A 11 7.11 0.09 -6.81
N ARG A 12 6.20 -0.38 -5.96
CA ARG A 12 5.18 0.50 -5.37
C ARG A 12 5.85 1.53 -4.46
N LYS A 13 5.33 2.75 -4.47
CA LYS A 13 5.85 3.87 -3.67
C LYS A 13 5.80 3.58 -2.15
N PHE A 14 4.84 2.78 -1.72
CA PHE A 14 4.65 2.42 -0.31
C PHE A 14 4.60 0.90 -0.13
N GLY A 15 5.30 0.41 0.89
CA GLY A 15 5.31 -1.01 1.27
C GLY A 15 4.18 -1.38 2.24
N LYS A 16 4.01 -2.68 2.48
CA LYS A 16 2.96 -3.25 3.34
C LYS A 16 2.91 -2.60 4.74
N ALA A 17 4.06 -2.42 5.41
CA ALA A 17 4.12 -1.84 6.76
C ALA A 17 3.58 -0.39 6.80
N HIS A 18 3.96 0.44 5.83
CA HIS A 18 3.45 1.82 5.71
C HIS A 18 1.94 1.83 5.49
N CYS A 19 1.45 0.93 4.63
CA CYS A 19 0.04 0.81 4.30
C CYS A 19 -0.81 0.30 5.47
N LEU A 20 -0.29 -0.60 6.32
CA LEU A 20 -1.05 -1.11 7.46
C LEU A 20 -1.10 -0.12 8.63
N ARG A 21 -0.06 0.70 8.80
CA ARG A 21 0.04 1.68 9.90
C ARG A 21 -0.99 2.81 9.84
N LYS A 22 -1.33 3.30 8.64
CA LYS A 22 -2.31 4.39 8.47
C LYS A 22 -3.73 3.87 8.26
N THR A 23 -4.73 4.59 8.76
CA THR A 23 -6.14 4.33 8.44
C THR A 23 -6.50 4.92 7.08
N CYS A 24 -7.50 4.35 6.40
CA CYS A 24 -7.91 4.80 5.06
C CYS A 24 -8.34 6.28 5.00
N LYS A 25 -8.86 6.83 6.11
CA LYS A 25 -9.19 8.26 6.24
C LYS A 25 -7.95 9.16 6.25
N LYS A 26 -6.83 8.66 6.79
CA LYS A 26 -5.54 9.38 6.88
C LYS A 26 -4.63 9.17 5.67
N MET A 27 -5.07 8.40 4.67
CA MET A 27 -4.30 8.14 3.44
C MET A 27 -4.76 9.08 2.32
N GLY A 28 -3.80 9.74 1.68
CA GLY A 28 -4.06 10.51 0.46
C GLY A 28 -4.37 9.61 -0.74
N PHE A 29 -4.78 10.20 -1.87
CA PHE A 29 -5.11 9.47 -3.10
C PHE A 29 -3.98 8.54 -3.56
N THR A 30 -2.74 9.06 -3.64
CA THR A 30 -1.56 8.30 -4.07
C THR A 30 -1.21 7.15 -3.10
N GLU A 31 -1.40 7.37 -1.80
CA GLU A 31 -1.20 6.32 -0.79
C GLU A 31 -2.25 5.24 -0.93
N LYS A 32 -3.53 5.60 -1.08
CA LYS A 32 -4.63 4.63 -1.30
C LYS A 32 -4.39 3.79 -2.55
N ALA A 33 -3.92 4.39 -3.65
CA ALA A 33 -3.63 3.66 -4.88
C ALA A 33 -2.47 2.65 -4.71
N SER A 34 -1.39 3.08 -4.06
CA SER A 34 -0.23 2.23 -3.79
C SER A 34 -0.54 1.12 -2.78
N CYS A 35 -1.37 1.44 -1.78
CA CYS A 35 -1.73 0.55 -0.68
C CYS A 35 -2.91 -0.38 -0.98
N ARG A 36 -3.69 -0.14 -2.05
CA ARG A 36 -4.80 -0.97 -2.51
C ARG A 36 -4.59 -2.51 -2.43
N PRO A 37 -3.45 -3.08 -2.85
CA PRO A 37 -3.17 -4.52 -2.73
C PRO A 37 -3.03 -5.03 -1.29
N TYR A 38 -2.70 -4.16 -0.33
CA TYR A 38 -2.47 -4.51 1.07
C TYR A 38 -3.63 -4.06 1.97
N LYS A 39 -4.29 -2.96 1.60
CA LYS A 39 -5.38 -2.31 2.33
C LYS A 39 -6.28 -1.61 1.33
N ASN A 40 -7.42 -2.23 1.03
CA ASN A 40 -8.36 -1.69 0.06
C ASN A 40 -9.28 -0.64 0.70
N CYS A 41 -8.94 0.63 0.54
CA CYS A 41 -9.68 1.76 1.06
C CYS A 41 -10.88 2.21 0.21
N TYR A 42 -11.13 1.55 -0.93
CA TYR A 42 -12.22 1.89 -1.87
C TYR A 42 -13.41 0.95 -1.79
N LYS A 43 -13.27 -0.21 -1.13
CA LYS A 43 -14.43 -1.02 -0.75
C LYS A 43 -15.06 -0.35 0.48
N LYS A 44 -16.08 0.48 0.25
CA LYS A 44 -17.09 0.79 1.26
C LYS A 44 -17.77 -0.54 1.62
N LYS A 45 -17.83 -0.88 2.91
CA LYS A 45 -18.98 -1.65 3.40
C LYS A 45 -20.17 -0.71 3.38
#